data_AF-A0A164WCY6-F1
#
_entry.id   AF-A0A164WCY6-F1
#
_cell.length_a   1.000
_cell.length_b   1.000
_cell.length_c   1.000
_cell.angle_alpha   90.00
_cell.angle_beta   90.00
_cell.angle_gamma   90.00
#
_symmetry.space_group_name_H-M   'P 1'
#
loop_
_entity.id
_entity.type
_entity.pdbx_description
1 polymer ?
#
loop_
_entity_poly.entity_id
_entity_poly.type
_entity_poly.pdbx_seq_one_letter_code
_entity_poly.pdbx_strand_id
1 'polypeptide(L)'
;QRSSEFKAALEAAEKQCLGERKNDMLYVHLLATSPKVQGQGYGGRLLDAIGDLADSQGRSTWLISAGPHNVPFYERHGYKTVKDIVVGESDAEWRGGPIILPLVGSFISRVFLSR
;
A
#
# COMPACT_ATOMS: atom_id res chain seq x y z
N GLN A 1 -10.03 10.08 -18.90
CA GLN A 1 -9.50 11.27 -18.19
C GLN A 1 -9.10 10.94 -16.75
N ARG A 2 -10.04 10.54 -15.85
CA ARG A 2 -9.67 10.17 -14.46
C ARG A 2 -8.77 8.93 -14.33
N SER A 3 -9.02 7.87 -15.11
CA SER A 3 -8.14 6.68 -15.10
C SER A 3 -6.72 7.00 -15.58
N SER A 4 -6.56 7.96 -16.48
CA SER A 4 -5.26 8.40 -16.98
C SER A 4 -4.56 9.36 -16.00
N GLU A 5 -5.31 10.25 -15.34
CA GLU A 5 -4.80 11.09 -14.24
C GLU A 5 -4.28 10.22 -13.09
N PHE A 6 -5.09 9.24 -12.65
CA PHE A 6 -4.68 8.30 -11.61
C PHE A 6 -3.42 7.53 -12.00
N LYS A 7 -3.38 6.99 -13.23
CA LYS A 7 -2.21 6.25 -13.70
C LYS A 7 -0.95 7.12 -13.71
N ALA A 8 -1.04 8.36 -14.21
CA ALA A 8 0.09 9.28 -14.24
C ALA A 8 0.56 9.68 -12.83
N ALA A 9 -0.37 9.97 -11.92
CA ALA A 9 -0.05 10.32 -10.53
C ALA A 9 0.59 9.14 -9.78
N LEU A 10 0.11 7.93 -10.02
CA LEU A 10 0.68 6.70 -9.48
C LEU A 10 2.09 6.46 -10.00
N GLU A 11 2.29 6.49 -11.31
CA GLU A 11 3.62 6.31 -11.93
C GLU A 11 4.64 7.33 -11.40
N ALA A 12 4.22 8.59 -11.22
CA ALA A 12 5.05 9.63 -10.63
C ALA A 12 5.41 9.33 -9.17
N ALA A 13 4.46 8.90 -8.34
CA ALA A 13 4.68 8.57 -6.93
C ALA A 13 5.58 7.33 -6.77
N GLU A 14 5.34 6.27 -7.55
CA GLU A 14 6.20 5.08 -7.59
C GLU A 14 7.63 5.43 -7.95
N LYS A 15 7.82 6.21 -9.03
CA LYS A 15 9.15 6.64 -9.48
C LYS A 15 9.85 7.48 -8.42
N GLN A 16 9.14 8.40 -7.77
CA GLN A 16 9.69 9.29 -6.75
C GLN A 16 10.09 8.55 -5.47
N CYS A 17 9.24 7.65 -4.97
CA CYS A 17 9.37 7.09 -3.63
C CYS A 17 10.02 5.70 -3.61
N LEU A 18 9.72 4.87 -4.61
CA LEU A 18 10.22 3.51 -4.70
C LEU A 18 11.40 3.42 -5.68
N GLY A 19 11.31 4.12 -6.81
CA GLY A 19 12.30 4.09 -7.88
C GLY A 19 12.48 2.67 -8.43
N GLU A 20 13.72 2.32 -8.81
CA GLU A 20 14.05 0.98 -9.32
C GLU A 20 13.81 -0.13 -8.31
N ARG A 21 13.87 0.17 -6.99
CA ARG A 21 13.64 -0.82 -5.93
C ARG A 21 12.28 -1.50 -6.04
N LYS A 22 11.28 -0.83 -6.64
CA LYS A 22 9.94 -1.42 -6.81
C LYS A 22 9.97 -2.77 -7.54
N ASN A 23 10.92 -2.95 -8.46
CA ASN A 23 11.08 -4.19 -9.23
C ASN A 23 11.51 -5.37 -8.34
N ASP A 24 12.23 -5.07 -7.26
CA ASP A 24 12.69 -6.04 -6.27
C ASP A 24 11.75 -6.15 -5.04
N MET A 25 10.63 -5.44 -5.03
CA MET A 25 9.64 -5.48 -3.93
C MET A 25 8.43 -6.36 -4.28
N LEU A 26 7.75 -6.88 -3.27
CA LEU A 26 6.45 -7.54 -3.44
C LEU A 26 5.33 -6.49 -3.43
N TYR A 27 4.49 -6.50 -4.46
CA TYR A 27 3.32 -5.63 -4.54
C TYR A 27 2.08 -6.35 -4.03
N VAL A 28 1.44 -5.81 -2.99
CA VAL A 28 0.16 -6.33 -2.49
C VAL A 28 -0.97 -5.66 -3.27
N HIS A 29 -1.32 -6.25 -4.41
CA HIS A 29 -2.34 -5.70 -5.31
C HIS A 29 -3.74 -5.69 -4.70
N LEU A 30 -4.10 -6.72 -3.93
CA LEU A 30 -5.41 -6.83 -3.29
C LEU A 30 -5.30 -7.62 -1.98
N LEU A 31 -5.94 -7.11 -0.94
CA LEU A 31 -6.11 -7.79 0.34
C LEU A 31 -7.58 -7.68 0.75
N ALA A 32 -8.25 -8.83 0.90
CA ALA A 32 -9.65 -8.86 1.24
C ALA A 32 -9.97 -10.05 2.16
N THR A 33 -10.99 -9.88 2.98
CA THR A 33 -11.60 -10.94 3.78
C THR A 33 -13.10 -10.90 3.59
N SER A 34 -13.77 -12.05 3.74
CA SER A 34 -15.23 -12.10 3.68
C SER A 34 -15.85 -11.15 4.71
N PRO A 35 -16.89 -10.37 4.35
CA PRO A 35 -17.54 -9.43 5.28
C PRO A 35 -17.97 -10.08 6.61
N LYS A 36 -18.37 -11.36 6.56
CA LYS A 36 -18.82 -12.11 7.75
C LYS A 36 -17.72 -12.38 8.78
N VAL A 37 -16.44 -12.23 8.40
CA VAL A 37 -15.28 -12.54 9.25
C VAL A 37 -14.35 -11.35 9.45
N GLN A 38 -14.75 -10.15 8.99
CA GLN A 38 -14.00 -8.93 9.24
C GLN A 38 -13.95 -8.60 10.74
N GLY A 39 -12.94 -7.83 11.15
CA GLY A 39 -12.72 -7.48 12.57
C GLY A 39 -12.13 -8.61 13.43
N GLN A 40 -11.91 -9.81 12.87
CA GLN A 40 -11.38 -10.97 13.60
C GLN A 40 -9.86 -11.19 13.38
N GLY A 41 -9.17 -10.22 12.79
CA GLY A 41 -7.71 -10.26 12.60
C GLY A 41 -7.20 -11.04 11.38
N TYR A 42 -8.06 -11.66 10.58
CA TYR A 42 -7.63 -12.44 9.40
C TYR A 42 -6.86 -11.61 8.37
N GLY A 43 -7.27 -10.36 8.12
CA GLY A 43 -6.56 -9.47 7.20
C GLY A 43 -5.13 -9.20 7.66
N GLY A 44 -4.93 -9.00 8.98
CA GLY A 44 -3.61 -8.83 9.56
C GLY A 44 -2.74 -10.06 9.40
N ARG A 45 -3.28 -11.26 9.69
CA ARG A 45 -2.56 -12.53 9.51
C ARG A 45 -2.13 -12.78 8.07
N LEU A 46 -2.96 -12.39 7.09
CA LEU A 46 -2.59 -12.46 5.68
C LEU A 46 -1.44 -11.49 5.36
N LEU A 47 -1.50 -10.27 5.91
CA LEU A 47 -0.46 -9.26 5.70
C LEU A 47 0.87 -9.66 6.37
N ASP A 48 0.82 -10.23 7.58
CA ASP A 48 1.98 -10.80 8.27
C ASP A 48 2.63 -11.92 7.46
N ALA A 49 1.83 -12.85 6.91
CA ALA A 49 2.36 -13.93 6.07
C ALA A 49 3.04 -13.42 4.79
N ILE A 50 2.54 -12.32 4.21
CA ILE A 50 3.19 -11.65 3.08
C ILE A 50 4.51 -11.00 3.53
N GLY A 51 4.53 -10.39 4.72
CA GLY A 51 5.73 -9.85 5.35
C GLY A 51 6.82 -10.91 5.55
N ASP A 52 6.46 -12.04 6.16
CA ASP A 52 7.36 -13.19 6.37
C ASP A 52 7.93 -13.71 5.04
N LEU A 53 7.10 -13.80 4.00
CA LEU A 53 7.55 -14.18 2.66
C LEU A 53 8.55 -13.17 2.11
N ALA A 54 8.26 -11.87 2.22
CA ALA A 54 9.14 -10.81 1.75
C ALA A 54 10.50 -10.85 2.47
N ASP A 55 10.48 -10.96 3.80
CA ASP A 55 11.68 -11.03 4.63
C ASP A 55 12.51 -12.28 4.31
N SER A 56 11.89 -13.44 4.08
CA SER A 56 12.59 -14.67 3.65
C SER A 56 13.30 -14.52 2.30
N GLN A 57 12.81 -13.62 1.45
CA GLN A 57 13.39 -13.31 0.14
C GLN A 57 14.36 -12.11 0.20
N GLY A 58 14.54 -11.47 1.36
CA GLY A 58 15.31 -10.23 1.48
C GLY A 58 14.67 -9.04 0.73
N ARG A 59 13.34 -9.06 0.59
CA ARG A 59 12.55 -8.06 -0.17
C ARG A 59 11.69 -7.23 0.77
N SER A 60 11.36 -6.02 0.33
CA SER A 60 10.33 -5.20 0.98
C SER A 60 9.00 -5.34 0.26
N THR A 61 7.94 -4.78 0.83
CA THR A 61 6.60 -4.81 0.24
C THR A 61 6.04 -3.41 0.08
N TRP A 62 5.10 -3.21 -0.84
CA TRP A 62 4.37 -1.96 -0.98
C TRP A 62 2.95 -2.19 -1.49
N LEU A 63 2.08 -1.20 -1.27
CA LEU A 63 0.72 -1.16 -1.79
C LEU A 63 0.18 0.27 -1.87
N ILE A 64 -0.95 0.42 -2.56
CA ILE A 64 -1.73 1.65 -2.60
C ILE A 64 -2.98 1.42 -1.76
N SER A 65 -3.14 2.20 -0.70
CA SER A 65 -4.32 2.14 0.16
C SER A 65 -5.49 2.86 -0.51
N ALA A 66 -6.68 2.27 -0.46
CA ALA A 66 -7.93 2.86 -0.95
C ALA A 66 -8.44 4.05 -0.08
N GLY A 67 -7.62 4.56 0.83
CA GLY A 67 -7.88 5.79 1.57
C GLY A 67 -7.06 5.92 2.86
N PRO A 68 -6.97 7.13 3.44
CA PRO A 68 -6.24 7.36 4.69
C PRO A 68 -6.77 6.55 5.88
N HIS A 69 -8.07 6.25 5.90
CA HIS A 69 -8.72 5.49 6.97
C HIS A 69 -8.18 4.06 7.12
N ASN A 70 -7.55 3.48 6.07
CA ASN A 70 -6.95 2.15 6.14
C ASN A 70 -5.47 2.19 6.57
N VAL A 71 -4.82 3.36 6.58
CA VAL A 71 -3.39 3.48 6.93
C VAL A 71 -3.08 2.91 8.33
N PRO A 72 -3.88 3.20 9.39
CA PRO A 72 -3.62 2.64 10.71
C PRO A 72 -3.71 1.11 10.79
N PHE A 73 -4.36 0.44 9.82
CA PHE A 73 -4.33 -1.01 9.71
C PHE A 73 -2.94 -1.45 9.22
N TYR A 74 -2.44 -0.89 8.11
CA TYR A 74 -1.13 -1.25 7.57
C TYR A 74 0.03 -0.88 8.50
N GLU A 75 -0.04 0.25 9.20
CA GLU A 75 1.02 0.69 10.13
C GLU A 75 1.26 -0.28 11.29
N ARG A 76 0.22 -0.97 11.76
CA ARG A 76 0.35 -2.03 12.79
C ARG A 76 1.17 -3.23 12.30
N HIS A 77 1.27 -3.40 11.00
CA HIS A 77 2.02 -4.47 10.33
C HIS A 77 3.34 -3.96 9.72
N GLY A 78 3.89 -2.86 10.24
CA GLY A 78 5.22 -2.38 9.87
C GLY A 78 5.31 -1.53 8.60
N TYR A 79 4.17 -1.21 7.98
CA TYR A 79 4.14 -0.27 6.85
C TYR A 79 4.25 1.19 7.32
N LYS A 80 4.71 2.05 6.43
CA LYS A 80 4.68 3.50 6.56
C LYS A 80 4.16 4.13 5.29
N THR A 81 3.39 5.21 5.41
CA THR A 81 3.05 6.06 4.27
C THR A 81 4.31 6.71 3.72
N VAL A 82 4.56 6.50 2.43
CA VAL A 82 5.70 7.11 1.72
C VAL A 82 5.26 8.32 0.90
N LYS A 83 4.00 8.34 0.45
CA LYS A 83 3.41 9.44 -0.33
C LYS A 83 1.89 9.36 -0.34
N ASP A 84 1.21 10.50 -0.24
CA ASP A 84 -0.21 10.60 -0.60
C ASP A 84 -0.35 10.93 -2.09
N ILE A 85 -1.05 10.07 -2.82
CA ILE A 85 -1.45 10.32 -4.21
C ILE A 85 -2.82 10.99 -4.18
N VAL A 86 -2.93 12.17 -4.78
CA VAL A 86 -4.18 12.94 -4.83
C VAL A 86 -4.68 12.97 -6.27
N VAL A 87 -5.95 12.62 -6.49
CA VAL A 87 -6.59 12.63 -7.82
C VAL A 87 -7.96 13.30 -7.77
N GLY A 88 -8.39 13.86 -8.90
CA GLY A 88 -9.71 14.50 -9.02
C GLY A 88 -9.74 15.98 -8.61
N GLU A 89 -8.59 16.59 -8.30
CA GLU A 89 -8.51 18.05 -8.11
C GLU A 89 -8.56 18.83 -9.44
N SER A 90 -8.09 18.21 -10.52
CA SER A 90 -7.92 18.85 -11.83
C SER A 90 -9.12 18.64 -12.78
N ASP A 91 -10.12 17.88 -12.37
CA ASP A 91 -11.29 17.53 -13.18
C ASP A 91 -12.49 18.43 -12.84
N ALA A 92 -12.80 19.38 -13.74
CA ALA A 92 -13.90 20.34 -13.55
C ALA A 92 -15.30 19.69 -13.52
N GLU A 93 -15.45 18.47 -14.06
CA GLU A 93 -16.72 17.73 -14.04
C GLU A 93 -16.90 16.93 -12.74
N TRP A 94 -15.83 16.74 -11.97
CA TRP A 94 -15.85 15.99 -10.73
C TRP A 94 -16.35 16.83 -9.55
N ARG A 95 -17.32 16.28 -8.80
CA ARG A 95 -17.94 16.96 -7.64
C ARG A 95 -17.66 16.30 -6.29
N GLY A 96 -16.91 15.20 -6.28
CA GLY A 96 -16.70 14.38 -5.08
C GLY A 96 -15.50 14.76 -4.22
N GLY A 97 -14.80 15.86 -4.53
CA GLY A 97 -13.61 16.32 -3.79
C GLY A 97 -12.37 15.44 -4.01
N PRO A 98 -11.19 15.83 -3.49
CA PRO A 98 -9.94 15.11 -3.73
C PRO A 98 -10.02 13.67 -3.21
N ILE A 99 -9.59 12.72 -4.04
CA ILE A 99 -9.44 11.31 -3.65
C ILE A 99 -7.98 11.10 -3.25
N ILE A 100 -7.76 10.75 -1.98
CA ILE A 100 -6.43 10.51 -1.43
C ILE A 100 -6.17 9.01 -1.37
N LEU A 101 -5.08 8.58 -1.99
CA LEU A 101 -4.64 7.18 -2.09
C LEU A 101 -3.21 7.07 -1.55
N PRO A 102 -3.05 6.76 -0.25
CA PRO A 102 -1.73 6.64 0.35
C PRO A 102 -0.94 5.48 -0.27
N LEU A 103 0.22 5.78 -0.85
CA LEU A 103 1.25 4.79 -1.17
C LEU A 103 1.96 4.45 0.14
N VAL A 104 1.94 3.17 0.52
CA VAL A 104 2.57 2.67 1.74
C VAL A 104 3.58 1.58 1.42
N GLY A 105 4.69 1.55 2.16
CA GLY A 105 5.76 0.57 1.99
C GLY A 105 6.23 0.02 3.32
N SER A 106 6.70 -1.23 3.33
CA SER A 106 7.43 -1.81 4.44
C SER A 106 8.94 -1.62 4.25
N PHE A 107 9.68 -1.67 5.36
CA PHE A 107 11.13 -1.78 5.35
C PHE A 107 11.51 -3.19 5.81
N ILE A 108 12.60 -3.74 5.29
CA ILE A 108 13.10 -5.06 5.72
C ILE A 108 13.37 -5.00 7.23
N SER A 109 12.64 -5.81 7.97
CA SER A 109 12.86 -5.97 9.41
C SER A 109 14.10 -6.85 9.57
N ARG A 110 15.25 -6.29 9.98
CA ARG A 110 16.48 -7.07 10.25
C ARG A 110 16.38 -8.00 11.47
N VAL A 111 15.18 -8.36 11.91
CA VAL A 111 14.98 -9.17 13.11
C VAL A 111 14.70 -10.62 12.71
N PHE A 112 15.76 -11.32 12.28
CA PHE A 112 15.84 -12.77 12.43
C PHE A 112 16.08 -13.08 13.92
N LEU A 113 15.04 -12.97 14.75
CA LEU A 113 15.04 -13.65 16.05
C LEU A 113 14.21 -14.90 15.86
N SER A 114 14.93 -16.02 15.68
CA SER A 114 14.39 -17.37 15.69
C SER A 114 13.35 -17.53 16.80
N ARG A 115 12.13 -17.89 16.43
CA ARG A 115 11.24 -18.62 17.33
C ARG A 115 11.60 -20.09 17.31
#